data_AF-A0A7Y8KET8-F1
#
_entry.id   AF-A0A7Y8KET8-F1
#
_cell.length_a   1.000
_cell.length_b   1.000
_cell.length_c   1.000
_cell.angle_alpha   90.00
_cell.angle_beta   90.00
_cell.angle_gamma   90.00
#
_symmetry.space_group_name_H-M   'P 1'
#
loop_
_entity.id
_entity.type
_entity.pdbx_description
1 polymer ?
#
loop_
_entity_poly.entity_id
_entity_poly.type
_entity_poly.pdbx_seq_one_letter_code
_entity_poly.pdbx_strand_id
1 'polypeptide(L)'
;MKTRALSLVLVAMSMAGCANFSGLDTQGQRLDANTLQTGKSLSGVTLSTAAWPTADWWKSLGDPQLDGLIHEALQNSPDMQVASARAHQAEAAAYAADAARMPTLDA
;
A
#
# COMPACT_ATOMS: atom_id res chain seq x y z
N MET A 1 -10.94 45.83 18.22
CA MET A 1 -10.27 44.54 18.47
C MET A 1 -10.97 43.35 17.80
N LYS A 2 -12.31 43.20 17.91
CA LYS A 2 -13.07 42.11 17.26
C LYS A 2 -12.96 42.03 15.73
N THR A 3 -12.95 43.16 15.01
CA THR A 3 -12.87 43.19 13.54
C THR A 3 -11.52 42.77 12.98
N ARG A 4 -10.42 43.17 13.64
CA ARG A 4 -9.05 42.76 13.25
C ARG A 4 -8.82 41.27 13.46
N ALA A 5 -9.35 40.70 14.54
CA ALA A 5 -9.30 39.25 14.77
C ALA A 5 -10.08 38.48 13.70
N LEU A 6 -11.25 38.99 13.28
CA LEU A 6 -12.07 38.38 12.23
C LEU A 6 -11.37 38.37 10.86
N SER A 7 -10.69 39.47 10.49
CA SER A 7 -9.92 39.55 9.25
C SER A 7 -8.74 38.58 9.22
N LEU A 8 -8.06 38.38 10.35
CA LEU A 8 -6.92 37.46 10.46
C LEU A 8 -7.34 35.99 10.29
N VAL A 9 -8.50 35.62 10.86
CA VAL A 9 -9.08 34.28 10.69
C VAL A 9 -9.50 34.04 9.24
N LEU A 10 -10.11 35.02 8.57
CA LEU A 10 -10.54 34.90 7.17
C LEU A 10 -9.35 34.67 6.22
N VAL A 11 -8.25 35.41 6.42
CA VAL A 11 -7.02 35.25 5.63
C VAL A 11 -6.37 33.89 5.87
N ALA A 12 -6.27 33.44 7.13
CA ALA A 12 -5.73 32.13 7.45
C ALA A 12 -6.54 30.99 6.80
N MET A 13 -7.86 31.13 6.76
CA MET A 13 -8.77 30.13 6.17
C MET A 13 -8.66 30.06 4.64
N SER A 14 -8.34 31.18 3.98
CA SER A 14 -8.12 31.21 2.53
C SER A 14 -6.84 30.48 2.08
N MET A 15 -5.88 30.24 2.98
CA MET A 15 -4.63 29.53 2.67
C MET A 15 -4.71 28.00 2.89
N ALA A 16 -5.80 27.47 3.46
CA ALA A 16 -5.90 26.07 3.87
C ALA A 16 -6.29 25.07 2.75
N GLY A 17 -6.30 25.49 1.47
CA GLY A 17 -6.87 24.72 0.36
C GLY A 17 -5.90 24.18 -0.70
N CYS A 18 -4.58 24.33 -0.54
CA CYS A 18 -3.64 24.05 -1.65
C CYS A 18 -3.46 22.57 -2.01
N ALA A 19 -3.97 21.61 -1.23
CA ALA A 19 -3.96 20.19 -1.58
C ALA A 19 -5.32 19.55 -1.26
N ASN A 20 -6.02 19.07 -2.29
CA ASN A 20 -7.29 18.35 -2.15
C ASN A 20 -7.06 16.86 -2.38
N PHE A 21 -7.28 16.04 -1.35
CA PHE A 21 -7.18 14.58 -1.40
C PHE A 21 -8.54 13.89 -1.59
N SER A 22 -9.61 14.66 -1.83
CA SER A 22 -10.95 14.13 -2.10
C SER A 22 -10.91 13.13 -3.26
N GLY A 23 -11.45 11.93 -3.04
CA GLY A 23 -11.45 10.82 -3.99
C GLY A 23 -10.38 9.75 -3.73
N LEU A 24 -9.44 9.98 -2.80
CA LEU A 24 -8.50 8.95 -2.32
C LEU A 24 -9.14 8.10 -1.22
N ASP A 25 -10.20 7.37 -1.57
CA ASP A 25 -10.86 6.44 -0.67
C ASP A 25 -10.40 5.00 -0.92
N THR A 26 -10.18 4.25 0.16
CA THR A 26 -9.84 2.82 0.06
C THR A 26 -11.02 2.06 -0.55
N GLN A 27 -10.87 1.61 -1.79
CA GLN A 27 -11.91 0.84 -2.49
C GLN A 27 -12.07 -0.58 -1.92
N GLY A 28 -11.06 -1.10 -1.22
CA GLY A 28 -11.12 -2.40 -0.56
C GLY A 28 -11.93 -2.32 0.73
N GLN A 29 -13.13 -2.89 0.74
CA GLN A 29 -13.83 -3.14 1.99
C GLN A 29 -13.22 -4.37 2.68
N ARG A 30 -12.69 -4.18 3.89
CA ARG A 30 -12.31 -5.31 4.74
C ARG A 30 -13.57 -6.08 5.11
N LEU A 31 -13.50 -7.40 5.01
CA LEU A 31 -14.52 -8.27 5.56
C LEU A 31 -14.59 -8.05 7.08
N ASP A 32 -15.80 -7.85 7.60
CA ASP A 32 -15.99 -7.66 9.04
C ASP A 32 -15.66 -8.98 9.76
N ALA A 33 -14.63 -8.96 10.60
CA ALA A 33 -14.19 -10.12 11.36
C ALA A 33 -15.30 -10.73 12.24
N ASN A 34 -16.27 -9.92 12.69
CA ASN A 34 -17.41 -10.41 13.49
C ASN A 34 -18.40 -11.25 12.67
N THR A 35 -18.40 -11.11 11.34
CA THR A 35 -19.19 -11.97 10.45
C THR A 35 -18.57 -13.36 10.27
N LEU A 36 -17.30 -13.51 10.62
CA LEU A 36 -16.59 -14.77 10.57
C LEU A 36 -16.75 -15.53 11.89
N GLN A 37 -17.15 -16.80 11.82
CA GLN A 37 -17.24 -17.71 12.98
C GLN A 37 -15.84 -18.19 13.45
N THR A 38 -14.86 -17.28 13.54
CA THR A 38 -13.47 -17.60 13.93
C THR A 38 -13.40 -18.20 15.33
N GLY A 39 -14.26 -17.76 16.26
CA GLY A 39 -14.35 -18.33 17.61
C GLY A 39 -14.77 -19.81 17.63
N LYS A 40 -15.47 -20.29 16.60
CA LYS A 40 -15.77 -21.72 16.43
C LYS A 40 -14.58 -22.47 15.85
N SER A 41 -14.00 -21.94 14.77
CA SER A 41 -12.93 -22.62 14.02
C SER A 41 -11.57 -22.61 14.72
N LEU A 42 -11.29 -21.57 15.52
CA LEU A 42 -10.01 -21.35 16.20
C LEU A 42 -10.15 -21.51 17.72
N SER A 43 -11.22 -22.17 18.19
CA SER A 43 -11.40 -22.45 19.62
C SER A 43 -10.20 -23.21 20.19
N GLY A 44 -9.59 -22.68 21.25
CA GLY A 44 -8.40 -23.26 21.88
C GLY A 44 -7.07 -22.97 21.17
N VAL A 45 -7.07 -22.21 20.07
CA VAL A 45 -5.84 -21.78 19.39
C VAL A 45 -5.33 -20.49 20.04
N THR A 46 -4.08 -20.49 20.50
CA THR A 46 -3.41 -19.28 20.95
C THR A 46 -3.03 -18.45 19.73
N LEU A 47 -3.71 -17.32 19.53
CA LEU A 47 -3.44 -16.42 18.41
C LEU A 47 -2.14 -15.64 18.68
N SER A 48 -1.20 -15.72 17.76
CA SER A 48 -0.01 -14.87 17.77
C SER A 48 -0.37 -13.47 17.24
N THR A 49 0.20 -12.43 17.86
CA THR A 49 0.02 -11.05 17.40
C THR A 49 0.80 -10.86 16.10
N ALA A 50 0.12 -10.99 14.97
CA ALA A 50 0.62 -10.73 13.62
C ALA A 50 1.84 -11.58 13.19
N ALA A 51 1.71 -12.91 13.23
CA ALA A 51 2.63 -13.82 12.53
C ALA A 51 2.28 -13.89 11.03
N TRP A 52 2.37 -12.76 10.32
CA TRP A 52 2.32 -12.81 8.85
C TRP A 52 3.46 -13.72 8.37
N PRO A 53 3.22 -14.62 7.39
CA PRO A 53 4.24 -15.55 6.96
C PRO A 53 5.50 -14.79 6.51
N THR A 54 6.69 -15.30 6.85
CA THR A 54 7.94 -14.78 6.31
C THR A 54 7.93 -14.91 4.78
N ALA A 55 8.81 -14.17 4.10
CA ALA A 55 8.90 -14.25 2.64
C ALA A 55 9.07 -15.71 2.15
N ASP A 56 9.77 -16.52 2.94
CA ASP A 56 10.05 -17.95 2.72
C ASP A 56 9.22 -18.87 3.61
N TRP A 57 7.97 -18.51 3.88
CA TRP A 57 7.06 -19.24 4.76
C TRP A 57 6.95 -20.75 4.48
N TRP A 58 7.13 -21.16 3.22
CA TRP A 58 7.07 -22.57 2.83
C TRP A 58 8.15 -23.41 3.50
N LYS A 59 9.27 -22.83 3.93
CA LYS A 59 10.35 -23.56 4.61
C LYS A 59 9.92 -24.15 5.95
N SER A 60 8.88 -23.62 6.59
CA SER A 60 8.33 -24.23 7.80
C SER A 60 7.75 -25.62 7.56
N LEU A 61 7.51 -26.00 6.30
CA LEU A 61 7.06 -27.35 5.91
C LEU A 61 8.19 -28.38 5.96
N GLY A 62 9.46 -27.95 5.96
CA GLY A 62 10.61 -28.85 6.06
C GLY A 62 10.88 -29.70 4.81
N ASP A 63 10.35 -29.32 3.64
CA ASP A 63 10.53 -30.04 2.38
C ASP A 63 11.63 -29.38 1.52
N PRO A 64 12.82 -30.01 1.39
CA PRO A 64 13.92 -29.46 0.60
C PRO A 64 13.67 -29.51 -0.91
N GLN A 65 12.82 -30.42 -1.40
CA GLN A 65 12.45 -30.45 -2.82
C GLN A 65 11.54 -29.26 -3.16
N LEU A 66 10.57 -28.98 -2.29
CA LEU A 66 9.71 -27.81 -2.41
C LEU A 66 10.51 -26.51 -2.41
N ASP A 67 11.47 -26.36 -1.49
CA ASP A 67 12.33 -25.17 -1.42
C ASP A 67 13.10 -24.96 -2.74
N GLY A 68 13.65 -26.05 -3.29
CA GLY A 68 14.31 -26.03 -4.60
C GLY A 68 13.39 -25.59 -5.73
N LEU A 69 12.18 -26.16 -5.81
CA LEU A 69 11.19 -25.82 -6.84
C LEU A 69 10.75 -24.36 -6.76
N ILE A 70 10.52 -23.84 -5.54
CA ILE A 70 10.12 -22.44 -5.36
C ILE A 70 11.27 -21.49 -5.74
N HIS A 71 12.50 -21.81 -5.37
CA HIS A 71 13.66 -21.00 -5.79
C HIS A 71 13.85 -21.00 -7.31
N GLU A 72 13.65 -22.12 -7.99
CA GLU A 72 13.73 -22.18 -9.45
C GLU A 72 12.62 -21.34 -10.10
N ALA A 73 11.38 -21.49 -9.59
CA ALA A 73 10.23 -20.75 -10.08
C ALA A 73 10.41 -19.23 -9.90
N LEU A 74 10.86 -18.78 -8.73
CA LEU A 74 11.04 -17.35 -8.45
C LEU A 74 12.15 -16.72 -9.29
N GLN A 75 13.22 -17.46 -9.62
CA GLN A 75 14.31 -16.96 -10.44
C GLN A 75 13.90 -16.73 -11.90
N ASN A 76 13.10 -17.65 -12.47
CA ASN A 76 12.84 -17.67 -13.91
C ASN A 76 11.36 -17.50 -14.29
N SER A 77 10.49 -17.05 -13.37
CA SER A 77 9.06 -16.88 -13.63
C SER A 77 8.77 -15.73 -14.62
N PRO A 78 8.20 -16.01 -15.81
CA PRO A 78 7.77 -14.95 -16.73
C PRO A 78 6.63 -14.09 -16.15
N ASP A 79 5.73 -14.69 -15.39
CA ASP A 79 4.63 -13.96 -14.75
C ASP A 79 5.13 -12.94 -13.72
N MET A 80 6.16 -13.30 -12.94
CA MET A 80 6.81 -12.37 -12.01
C MET A 80 7.54 -11.24 -12.74
N GLN A 81 8.14 -11.52 -13.89
CA GLN A 81 8.76 -10.49 -14.74
C GLN A 81 7.70 -9.50 -15.27
N VAL A 82 6.55 -10.00 -15.72
CA VAL A 82 5.41 -9.15 -16.15
C VAL A 82 4.87 -8.32 -14.98
N ALA A 83 4.72 -8.91 -13.80
CA ALA A 83 4.30 -8.18 -12.61
C ALA A 83 5.28 -7.06 -12.23
N SER A 84 6.58 -7.34 -12.28
CA SER A 84 7.64 -6.35 -12.05
C SER A 84 7.58 -5.20 -13.07
N ALA A 85 7.42 -5.52 -14.35
CA ALA A 85 7.27 -4.51 -15.41
C ALA A 85 6.06 -3.60 -15.18
N ARG A 86 4.93 -4.15 -14.73
CA ARG A 86 3.73 -3.36 -14.40
C ARG A 86 3.96 -2.45 -13.19
N ALA A 87 4.69 -2.91 -12.18
CA ALA A 87 5.06 -2.07 -11.04
C ALA A 87 5.95 -0.90 -11.46
N HIS A 88 6.98 -1.16 -12.28
CA HIS A 88 7.84 -0.11 -12.84
C HIS A 88 7.08 0.87 -13.73
N GLN A 89 6.10 0.41 -14.52
CA GLN A 89 5.24 1.29 -15.31
C GLN A 89 4.44 2.25 -14.42
N ALA A 90 3.88 1.76 -13.31
CA ALA A 90 3.15 2.59 -12.35
C ALA A 90 4.07 3.61 -11.65
N GLU A 91 5.28 3.19 -11.28
CA GLU A 91 6.29 4.08 -10.69
C GLU A 91 6.71 5.19 -11.67
N ALA A 92 6.96 4.85 -12.94
CA ALA A 92 7.29 5.82 -13.98
C ALA A 92 6.17 6.85 -14.19
N ALA A 93 4.90 6.42 -14.14
CA ALA A 93 3.77 7.33 -14.20
C ALA A 93 3.73 8.30 -13.00
N ALA A 94 4.04 7.81 -11.80
CA ALA A 94 4.14 8.65 -10.61
C ALA A 94 5.29 9.67 -10.74
N TYR A 95 6.47 9.25 -11.22
CA TYR A 95 7.59 10.17 -11.47
C TYR A 95 7.27 11.21 -12.54
N ALA A 96 6.57 10.84 -13.61
CA ALA A 96 6.16 11.80 -14.64
C ALA A 96 5.22 12.88 -14.06
N ALA A 97 4.27 12.49 -13.20
CA ALA A 97 3.37 13.41 -12.51
C ALA A 97 4.10 14.32 -11.50
N ASP A 98 5.16 13.80 -10.84
CA ASP A 98 6.02 14.60 -9.97
C ASP A 98 6.86 15.61 -10.77
N ALA A 99 7.50 15.16 -11.86
CA ALA A 99 8.31 16.01 -12.74
C ALA A 99 7.50 17.17 -13.34
N ALA A 100 6.21 16.97 -13.64
CA ALA A 100 5.32 18.03 -14.13
C ALA A 100 5.14 19.21 -13.15
N ARG A 101 5.50 19.05 -11.88
CA ARG A 101 5.48 20.12 -10.85
C ARG A 101 6.82 20.85 -10.71
N MET A 102 7.85 20.42 -11.44
CA MET A 102 9.20 20.98 -11.39
C MET A 102 9.40 22.04 -12.48
N PRO A 103 10.31 23.02 -12.29
CA PRO A 103 10.72 23.93 -13.35
C PRO A 103 11.33 23.18 -14.54
N THR A 104 11.06 23.66 -15.76
CA THR A 104 11.66 23.14 -17.00
C THR A 104 12.83 24.01 -17.45
N LEU A 105 13.80 23.41 -18.12
CA LEU A 105 14.89 24.13 -18.80
C LEU A 105 14.86 23.78 -20.28
N ASP A 106 14.84 24.80 -21.11
CA ASP A 106 14.96 24.78 -22.57
C ASP A 106 16.09 25.72 -23.03
N ALA A 107 16.55 25.57 -24.27
CA ALA A 107 17.73 26.24 -24.82
C ALA A 107 17.38 27.42 -25.73
#